data_AF-A0A835IQ34-F1
#
_entry.id   AF-A0A835IQ34-F1
#
_cell.length_a   1.000
_cell.length_b   1.000
_cell.length_c   1.000
_cell.angle_alpha   90.00
_cell.angle_beta   90.00
_cell.angle_gamma   90.00
#
_symmetry.space_group_name_H-M   'P 1'
#
loop_
_entity.id
_entity.type
_entity.pdbx_description
1 polymer ?
#
loop_
_entity_poly.entity_id
_entity_poly.type
_entity_poly.pdbx_seq_one_letter_code
_entity_poly.pdbx_strand_id
1 'polypeptide(L)'
;MSVLDQQKNPDDGMGDYTEDDEVRRLDEPSIYNKDGLLEKHEDIRWLDVVEWIHKLTIYVINQGNMYVNYDLARKLAFYNLGLQGTRKAFEKLEKLLGRLPFLRPCDYYAEIVKTDTQMEKVKTRLLVEKKNIEKAKERRKAREAKKISEPNYEDPHNHNAAAVLRDNPNVRRAMSGEYVG
;
A
#
# COMPACT_ATOMS: atom_id res chain seq x y z
N MET A 1 -64.87 31.62 -49.23
CA MET A 1 -65.73 32.79 -49.48
C MET A 1 -66.59 32.92 -48.23
N SER A 2 -66.47 33.87 -47.30
CA SER A 2 -65.94 35.24 -47.32
C SER A 2 -65.74 35.71 -45.85
N VAL A 3 -64.58 36.32 -45.55
CA VAL A 3 -64.31 37.57 -44.77
C VAL A 3 -65.15 37.83 -43.48
N LEU A 4 -64.60 37.82 -42.25
CA LEU A 4 -63.78 38.81 -41.48
C LEU A 4 -64.48 40.11 -40.99
N ASP A 5 -64.22 40.40 -39.70
CA ASP A 5 -64.24 41.68 -38.94
C ASP A 5 -65.56 42.25 -38.34
N GLN A 6 -65.68 42.30 -37.00
CA GLN A 6 -65.40 43.42 -36.05
C GLN A 6 -66.73 44.08 -35.62
N GLN A 7 -67.03 44.53 -34.40
CA GLN A 7 -66.37 44.72 -33.11
C GLN A 7 -67.50 45.17 -32.14
N LYS A 8 -67.51 44.74 -30.87
CA LYS A 8 -68.08 45.53 -29.75
C LYS A 8 -67.58 45.01 -28.40
N ASN A 9 -66.67 45.76 -27.77
CA ASN A 9 -66.40 45.77 -26.31
C ASN A 9 -67.20 46.96 -25.72
N PRO A 10 -67.58 47.03 -24.41
CA PRO A 10 -66.69 46.94 -23.23
C PRO A 10 -67.29 46.22 -21.98
N ASP A 11 -66.46 45.59 -21.13
CA ASP A 11 -66.03 46.00 -19.77
C ASP A 11 -67.07 45.74 -18.66
N ASP A 12 -66.90 44.63 -17.92
CA ASP A 12 -67.58 44.34 -16.64
C ASP A 12 -66.66 43.51 -15.71
N GLY A 13 -66.06 44.18 -14.73
CA GLY A 13 -66.00 43.77 -13.31
C GLY A 13 -65.44 42.39 -12.87
N MET A 14 -64.18 42.40 -12.42
CA MET A 14 -63.61 41.74 -11.22
C MET A 14 -64.32 40.55 -10.56
N GLY A 15 -63.58 39.43 -10.47
CA GLY A 15 -63.60 38.54 -9.31
C GLY A 15 -63.63 37.06 -9.64
N ASP A 16 -62.46 36.43 -9.80
CA ASP A 16 -62.35 34.99 -9.55
C ASP A 16 -61.07 34.70 -8.76
N TYR A 17 -61.28 34.16 -7.56
CA TYR A 17 -60.25 33.73 -6.64
C TYR A 17 -59.75 32.37 -7.13
N THR A 18 -58.52 32.30 -7.62
CA THR A 18 -57.83 31.01 -7.81
C THR A 18 -56.48 31.07 -7.10
N GLU A 19 -56.54 30.71 -5.82
CA GLU A 19 -55.53 29.92 -5.11
C GLU A 19 -54.07 30.33 -5.34
N ASP A 20 -53.71 31.51 -4.80
CA ASP A 20 -52.35 31.77 -4.33
C ASP A 20 -52.07 30.87 -3.12
N ASP A 21 -51.90 29.57 -3.35
CA ASP A 21 -51.30 28.61 -2.43
C ASP A 21 -50.70 27.45 -3.23
N GLU A 22 -49.89 27.77 -4.26
CA GLU A 22 -48.71 26.93 -4.52
C GLU A 22 -47.80 27.06 -3.30
N VAL A 23 -48.16 26.32 -2.25
CA VAL A 23 -47.22 25.84 -1.24
C VAL A 23 -46.04 25.34 -2.05
N ARG A 24 -44.94 26.12 -2.04
CA ARG A 24 -43.64 25.67 -2.54
C ARG A 24 -43.43 24.32 -1.90
N ARG A 25 -43.69 23.24 -2.64
CA ARG A 25 -43.35 21.90 -2.21
C ARG A 25 -41.86 22.02 -1.99
N LEU A 26 -41.45 22.07 -0.72
CA LEU A 26 -40.04 21.98 -0.37
C LEU A 26 -39.60 20.70 -1.08
N ASP A 27 -38.80 20.86 -2.13
CA ASP A 27 -38.43 19.78 -3.01
C ASP A 27 -38.05 18.61 -2.12
N GLU A 28 -38.81 17.51 -2.23
CA GLU A 28 -38.53 16.32 -1.43
C GLU A 28 -37.03 16.03 -1.59
N PRO A 29 -36.30 15.78 -0.50
CA PRO A 29 -34.84 15.72 -0.55
C PRO A 29 -34.43 14.74 -1.64
N SER A 30 -33.89 15.27 -2.73
CA SER A 30 -33.57 14.44 -3.87
C SER A 30 -32.44 13.49 -3.48
N ILE A 31 -32.57 12.24 -3.92
CA ILE A 31 -31.48 11.28 -3.75
C ILE A 31 -30.29 11.84 -4.53
N TYR A 32 -29.20 12.17 -3.82
CA TYR A 32 -28.01 12.88 -4.31
C TYR A 32 -28.13 14.41 -4.50
N ASN A 33 -28.75 15.12 -3.55
CA ASN A 33 -28.67 16.58 -3.47
C ASN A 33 -27.23 17.08 -3.24
N LYS A 34 -26.60 17.62 -4.28
CA LYS A 34 -25.24 18.18 -4.23
C LYS A 34 -25.18 19.52 -3.52
N ASP A 35 -26.19 20.37 -3.71
CA ASP A 35 -26.21 21.72 -3.18
C ASP A 35 -26.32 21.70 -1.66
N GLY A 36 -27.18 20.82 -1.12
CA GLY A 36 -27.25 20.57 0.33
C GLY A 36 -25.96 19.98 0.91
N LEU A 37 -25.20 19.19 0.13
CA LEU A 37 -23.90 18.68 0.58
C LEU A 37 -22.84 19.80 0.65
N LEU A 38 -22.86 20.73 -0.29
CA LEU A 38 -21.97 21.89 -0.31
C LEU A 38 -22.29 22.85 0.83
N GLU A 39 -23.57 23.15 1.06
CA GLU A 39 -24.04 23.95 2.19
C GLU A 39 -23.51 23.38 3.52
N LYS A 40 -23.70 22.07 3.74
CA LYS A 40 -23.20 21.41 4.96
C LYS A 40 -21.69 21.34 5.03
N HIS A 41 -21.00 21.25 3.90
CA HIS A 41 -19.54 21.34 3.87
C HIS A 41 -19.06 22.72 4.32
N GLU A 42 -19.74 23.79 3.92
CA GLU A 42 -19.43 25.16 4.37
C GLU A 42 -19.71 25.36 5.86
N ASP A 43 -20.79 24.77 6.38
CA ASP A 43 -21.12 24.81 7.82
C ASP A 43 -20.05 24.13 8.70
N ILE A 44 -19.45 23.03 8.23
CA ILE A 44 -18.57 22.17 9.04
C ILE A 44 -17.08 22.48 8.80
N ARG A 45 -16.70 23.00 7.63
CA ARG A 45 -15.29 23.17 7.27
C ARG A 45 -14.58 24.15 8.21
N TRP A 46 -13.30 23.86 8.46
CA TRP A 46 -12.43 24.83 9.10
C TRP A 46 -12.33 26.10 8.25
N LEU A 47 -12.27 27.25 8.93
CA LEU A 47 -11.97 28.53 8.28
C LEU A 47 -10.59 28.48 7.60
N ASP A 48 -10.48 29.15 6.46
CA ASP A 48 -9.24 29.18 5.67
C ASP A 48 -8.12 29.98 6.33
N VAL A 49 -8.47 30.78 7.35
CA VAL A 49 -7.54 31.57 8.18
C VAL A 49 -6.71 30.69 9.13
N VAL A 50 -7.17 29.48 9.45
CA VAL A 50 -6.50 28.61 10.43
C VAL A 50 -5.20 28.04 9.86
N GLU A 51 -4.09 28.28 10.58
CA GLU A 51 -2.77 27.74 10.22
C GLU A 51 -2.79 26.22 10.11
N TRP A 52 -1.96 25.71 9.20
CA TRP A 52 -1.90 24.28 8.91
C TRP A 52 -1.57 23.41 10.12
N ILE A 53 -0.82 23.91 11.11
CA ILE A 53 -0.47 23.16 12.33
C ILE A 53 -1.69 22.78 13.19
N HIS A 54 -2.81 23.47 13.04
CA HIS A 54 -4.04 23.11 13.75
C HIS A 54 -4.81 22.01 13.00
N LYS A 55 -4.59 21.91 11.68
CA LYS A 55 -5.24 20.92 10.80
C LYS A 55 -4.44 19.62 10.74
N LEU A 56 -3.10 19.71 10.72
CA LEU A 56 -2.13 18.61 10.53
C LEU A 56 -2.50 17.62 9.41
N THR A 57 -3.26 18.07 8.42
CA THR A 57 -3.79 17.21 7.35
C THR A 57 -2.90 17.30 6.13
N ILE A 58 -2.50 16.14 5.58
CA ILE A 58 -1.78 16.05 4.30
C ILE A 58 -2.63 15.26 3.32
N TYR A 59 -2.85 15.84 2.15
CA TYR A 59 -3.49 15.17 1.04
C TYR A 59 -2.42 14.61 0.10
N VAL A 60 -2.50 13.30 -0.16
CA VAL A 60 -1.67 12.62 -1.15
C VAL A 60 -2.60 11.90 -2.11
N ILE A 61 -2.51 12.25 -3.39
CA ILE A 61 -3.29 11.60 -4.44
C ILE A 61 -2.52 10.36 -4.86
N ASN A 62 -3.13 9.19 -4.70
CA ASN A 62 -2.61 7.95 -5.26
C ASN A 62 -3.16 7.79 -6.69
N GLN A 63 -2.31 7.92 -7.70
CA GLN A 63 -2.69 7.81 -9.11
C GLN A 63 -2.56 6.38 -9.66
N GLY A 64 -2.21 5.40 -8.81
CA GLY A 64 -2.02 4.01 -9.26
C GLY A 64 -3.34 3.29 -9.46
N ASN A 65 -3.51 2.64 -10.61
CA ASN A 65 -4.61 1.70 -10.84
C ASN A 65 -4.37 0.44 -9.98
N MET A 66 -5.05 0.35 -8.84
CA MET A 66 -4.84 -0.71 -7.86
C MET A 66 -5.73 -1.90 -8.15
N TYR A 67 -5.16 -3.10 -8.21
CA TYR A 67 -5.96 -4.31 -8.29
C TYR A 67 -6.61 -4.59 -6.93
N VAL A 68 -7.90 -4.24 -6.81
CA VAL A 68 -8.64 -4.19 -5.54
C VAL A 68 -8.66 -5.53 -4.81
N ASN A 69 -8.70 -6.65 -5.55
CA ASN A 69 -8.82 -7.99 -4.97
C ASN A 69 -7.49 -8.60 -4.50
N TYR A 70 -6.35 -7.99 -4.80
CA TYR A 70 -5.04 -8.52 -4.42
C TYR A 70 -4.51 -7.78 -3.19
N ASP A 71 -4.65 -8.44 -2.04
CA ASP A 71 -4.40 -7.84 -0.73
C ASP A 71 -2.95 -7.37 -0.55
N LEU A 72 -1.96 -8.10 -1.09
CA LEU A 72 -0.56 -7.71 -0.94
C LEU A 72 -0.22 -6.41 -1.68
N ALA A 73 -0.66 -6.25 -2.94
CA ALA A 73 -0.45 -4.98 -3.66
C ALA A 73 -1.25 -3.84 -3.02
N ARG A 74 -2.46 -4.13 -2.53
CA ARG A 74 -3.28 -3.15 -1.84
C ARG A 74 -2.60 -2.64 -0.56
N LYS A 75 -2.07 -3.55 0.27
CA LYS A 75 -1.29 -3.21 1.47
C LYS A 75 -0.04 -2.40 1.14
N LEU A 76 0.69 -2.79 0.09
CA LEU A 76 1.88 -2.05 -0.35
C LEU A 76 1.54 -0.62 -0.80
N ALA A 77 0.43 -0.45 -1.52
CA ALA A 77 -0.03 0.87 -1.94
C ALA A 77 -0.41 1.76 -0.73
N PHE A 78 -1.13 1.24 0.27
CA PHE A 78 -1.43 1.98 1.49
C PHE A 78 -0.17 2.35 2.29
N TYR A 79 0.79 1.43 2.36
CA TYR A 79 2.08 1.71 2.97
C TYR A 79 2.82 2.86 2.26
N ASN A 80 2.90 2.81 0.92
CA ASN A 80 3.54 3.84 0.13
C ASN A 80 2.82 5.19 0.24
N LEU A 81 1.48 5.18 0.28
CA LEU A 81 0.67 6.37 0.49
C LEU A 81 0.97 7.02 1.85
N GLY A 82 0.99 6.22 2.93
CA GLY A 82 1.35 6.68 4.26
C GLY A 82 2.77 7.24 4.31
N LEU A 83 3.75 6.53 3.72
CA LEU A 83 5.14 6.97 3.66
C LEU A 83 5.30 8.32 2.94
N GLN A 84 4.63 8.51 1.80
CA GLN A 84 4.65 9.78 1.08
C GLN A 84 3.99 10.91 1.88
N GLY A 85 2.86 10.61 2.54
CA GLY A 85 2.18 11.56 3.42
C GLY A 85 3.06 12.01 4.58
N THR A 86 3.72 11.06 5.25
CA THR A 86 4.65 11.34 6.36
C THR A 86 5.85 12.17 5.90
N ARG A 87 6.43 11.88 4.73
CA ARG A 87 7.54 12.69 4.18
C ARG A 87 7.12 14.14 3.93
N LYS A 88 5.97 14.35 3.28
CA LYS A 88 5.42 15.69 3.05
C LYS A 88 5.09 16.41 4.35
N ALA A 89 4.55 15.70 5.35
CA ALA A 89 4.30 16.26 6.68
C ALA A 89 5.60 16.71 7.34
N PHE A 90 6.64 15.86 7.28
CA PHE A 90 7.95 16.15 7.84
C PHE A 90 8.59 17.39 7.22
N GLU A 91 8.62 17.48 5.89
CA GLU A 91 9.13 18.67 5.17
C GLU A 91 8.38 19.96 5.56
N LYS A 92 7.05 19.88 5.74
CA LYS A 92 6.27 21.05 6.19
C LYS A 92 6.57 21.43 7.63
N LEU A 93 6.67 20.46 8.53
CA LEU A 93 6.98 20.72 9.94
C LEU A 93 8.38 21.31 10.12
N GLU A 94 9.36 20.81 9.36
CA GLU A 94 10.73 21.34 9.36
C GLU A 94 10.75 22.81 8.88
N LYS A 95 10.07 23.12 7.78
CA LYS A 95 9.98 24.49 7.22
C LYS A 95 9.27 25.46 8.15
N LEU A 96 8.17 25.05 8.78
CA LEU A 96 7.34 25.95 9.57
C LEU A 96 7.94 26.27 10.93
N LEU A 97 8.62 25.30 11.54
CA LEU A 97 8.91 25.38 12.97
C LEU A 97 10.39 25.31 13.31
N GLY A 98 11.26 24.82 12.41
CA GLY A 98 12.75 24.80 12.49
C GLY A 98 13.40 24.23 13.76
N ARG A 99 12.64 24.05 14.84
CA ARG A 99 13.05 23.84 16.24
C ARG A 99 12.09 22.92 17.00
N LEU A 100 10.92 22.56 16.46
CA LEU A 100 10.02 21.66 17.15
C LEU A 100 10.51 20.21 17.00
N PRO A 101 10.78 19.48 18.10
CA PRO A 101 11.19 18.09 18.03
C PRO A 101 10.02 17.23 17.53
N PHE A 102 10.15 16.71 16.30
CA PHE A 102 9.16 15.80 15.72
C PHE A 102 9.38 14.35 16.18
N LEU A 103 10.65 13.94 16.29
CA LEU A 103 10.99 12.59 16.71
C LEU A 103 10.85 12.47 18.22
N ARG A 104 10.19 11.41 18.66
CA ARG A 104 10.11 11.06 20.08
C ARG A 104 11.52 10.82 20.63
N PRO A 105 11.98 11.58 21.64
CA PRO A 105 13.24 11.31 22.31
C PRO A 105 13.23 9.92 22.98
N CYS A 106 14.37 9.23 22.98
CA CYS A 106 14.50 7.91 23.60
C CYS A 106 14.18 7.93 25.11
N ASP A 107 14.49 9.04 25.78
CA ASP A 107 14.34 9.20 27.23
C ASP A 107 12.97 9.77 27.64
N TYR A 108 12.03 9.93 26.69
CA TYR A 108 10.69 10.41 26.97
C TYR A 108 9.71 9.24 27.20
N TYR A 109 9.48 8.93 28.47
CA TYR A 109 8.52 7.91 28.92
C TYR A 109 7.15 8.54 29.16
N ALA A 110 6.20 8.18 28.31
CA ALA A 110 4.79 8.55 28.42
C ALA A 110 3.95 7.32 28.09
N GLU A 111 2.66 7.37 28.44
CA GLU A 111 1.72 6.31 28.09
C GLU A 111 1.65 6.11 26.56
N ILE A 112 1.71 4.86 26.13
CA ILE A 112 1.65 4.46 24.71
C ILE A 112 0.38 3.65 24.51
N VAL A 113 -0.17 3.67 23.30
CA VAL A 113 -1.38 2.92 22.90
C VAL A 113 -1.37 1.44 23.28
N LYS A 114 -0.20 0.80 23.36
CA LYS A 114 -0.05 -0.60 23.75
C LYS A 114 0.82 -0.72 25.00
N THR A 115 0.37 -1.54 25.95
CA THR A 115 1.10 -1.81 27.19
C THR A 115 2.35 -2.67 26.94
N ASP A 116 3.34 -2.56 27.82
CA ASP A 116 4.59 -3.32 27.73
C ASP A 116 4.33 -4.84 27.76
N THR A 117 3.42 -5.30 28.62
CA THR A 117 3.03 -6.71 28.69
C THR A 117 2.43 -7.22 27.37
N GLN A 118 1.69 -6.39 26.64
CA GLN A 118 1.18 -6.75 25.31
C GLN A 118 2.32 -6.81 24.27
N MET A 119 3.24 -5.84 24.29
CA MET A 119 4.39 -5.81 23.36
C MET A 119 5.40 -6.93 23.63
N GLU A 120 5.55 -7.35 24.87
CA GLU A 120 6.36 -8.52 25.25
C GLU A 120 5.81 -9.81 24.64
N LYS A 121 4.49 -9.99 24.62
CA LYS A 121 3.85 -11.13 23.95
C LYS A 121 4.11 -11.13 22.45
N VAL A 122 4.03 -9.97 21.80
CA VAL A 122 4.33 -9.83 20.36
C VAL A 122 5.80 -10.18 20.10
N LYS A 123 6.73 -9.61 20.89
CA LYS A 123 8.17 -9.88 20.78
C LYS A 123 8.48 -11.37 20.96
N THR A 124 7.87 -12.01 21.96
CA THR A 124 8.05 -13.44 22.23
C THR A 124 7.64 -14.30 21.04
N ARG A 125 6.49 -14.00 20.42
CA ARG A 125 6.03 -14.72 19.20
C ARG A 125 7.02 -14.58 18.04
N LEU A 126 7.50 -13.36 17.78
CA LEU A 126 8.48 -13.11 16.72
C LEU A 126 9.79 -13.86 16.94
N LEU A 127 10.27 -13.93 18.19
CA LEU A 127 11.49 -14.68 18.53
C LEU A 127 11.31 -16.20 18.34
N VAL A 128 10.14 -16.74 18.70
CA VAL A 128 9.83 -18.15 18.48
C VAL A 128 9.78 -18.48 16.98
N GLU A 129 9.10 -17.66 16.18
CA GLU A 129 9.04 -17.84 14.73
C GLU A 129 10.42 -17.77 14.08
N LYS A 130 11.25 -16.79 14.46
CA LYS A 130 12.63 -16.67 13.99
C LYS A 130 13.44 -17.94 14.29
N LYS A 131 13.39 -18.43 15.53
CA LYS A 131 14.07 -19.68 15.94
C LYS A 131 13.58 -20.88 15.13
N ASN A 132 12.29 -20.98 14.83
CA ASN A 132 11.73 -22.07 14.03
C ASN A 132 12.22 -22.02 12.58
N ILE A 133 12.31 -20.83 11.99
CA ILE A 133 12.86 -20.62 10.65
C ILE A 133 14.35 -20.99 10.61
N GLU A 134 15.13 -20.57 11.60
CA GLU A 134 16.57 -20.90 11.70
C GLU A 134 16.78 -22.40 11.80
N LYS A 135 16.08 -23.08 12.71
CA LYS A 135 16.13 -24.54 12.84
C LYS A 135 15.73 -25.25 11.55
N ALA A 136 14.74 -24.74 10.82
CA ALA A 136 14.33 -25.30 9.53
C ALA A 136 15.42 -25.13 8.46
N LYS A 137 16.08 -23.97 8.42
CA LYS A 137 17.22 -23.71 7.52
C LYS A 137 18.41 -24.59 7.85
N GLU A 138 18.74 -24.78 9.13
CA GLU A 138 19.81 -25.67 9.58
C GLU A 138 19.53 -27.12 9.20
N ARG A 139 18.31 -27.61 9.43
CA ARG A 139 17.91 -28.97 9.00
C ARG A 139 18.03 -29.14 7.49
N ARG A 140 17.65 -28.14 6.70
CA ARG A 140 17.81 -28.17 5.23
C ARG A 140 19.28 -28.23 4.85
N LYS A 141 20.13 -27.37 5.43
CA LYS A 141 21.57 -27.35 5.20
C LYS A 141 22.23 -28.68 5.60
N ALA A 142 21.83 -29.28 6.71
CA ALA A 142 22.35 -30.58 7.14
C ALA A 142 21.96 -31.72 6.18
N ARG A 143 20.75 -31.70 5.61
CA ARG A 143 20.33 -32.66 4.58
C ARG A 143 21.11 -32.46 3.28
N GLU A 144 21.32 -31.23 2.85
CA GLU A 144 22.13 -30.90 1.67
C GLU A 144 23.59 -31.33 1.86
N ALA A 145 24.18 -31.08 3.04
CA ALA A 145 25.54 -31.50 3.36
C ALA A 145 25.69 -33.03 3.33
N LYS A 146 24.75 -33.78 3.93
CA LYS A 146 24.73 -35.26 3.85
C LYS A 146 24.60 -35.76 2.41
N LYS A 147 23.71 -35.14 1.63
CA LYS A 147 23.54 -35.47 0.20
C LYS A 147 24.77 -35.13 -0.64
N ILE A 148 25.64 -34.21 -0.23
CA ILE A 148 26.90 -33.91 -0.93
C ILE A 148 28.01 -34.89 -0.50
N SER A 149 28.00 -35.35 0.75
CA SER A 149 28.97 -36.33 1.23
C SER A 149 28.77 -37.75 0.69
N GLU A 150 27.56 -38.10 0.21
CA GLU A 150 27.23 -39.45 -0.27
C GLU A 150 27.50 -39.77 -1.77
N PRO A 151 27.41 -38.87 -2.78
CA PRO A 151 27.46 -39.27 -4.19
C PRO A 151 28.80 -39.03 -4.89
N ASN A 152 29.86 -38.63 -4.17
CA ASN A 152 31.22 -38.56 -4.74
C ASN A 152 32.25 -39.06 -3.72
N TYR A 153 32.01 -40.23 -3.12
CA TYR A 153 33.13 -41.06 -2.65
C TYR A 153 33.78 -41.70 -3.88
N GLU A 154 34.23 -40.89 -4.85
CA GLU A 154 35.40 -41.31 -5.61
C GLU A 154 36.53 -41.28 -4.58
N ASP A 155 36.97 -42.47 -4.19
CA ASP A 155 38.11 -42.66 -3.32
C ASP A 155 39.22 -41.65 -3.72
N PRO A 156 39.71 -40.77 -2.84
CA PRO A 156 40.79 -39.85 -3.17
C PRO A 156 42.02 -40.56 -3.75
N HIS A 157 42.18 -41.85 -3.43
CA HIS A 157 43.19 -42.72 -4.02
C HIS A 157 42.92 -43.09 -5.49
N ASN A 158 41.66 -43.15 -5.92
CA ASN A 158 41.27 -43.42 -7.31
C ASN A 158 41.47 -42.21 -8.23
N HIS A 159 41.29 -40.98 -7.71
CA HIS A 159 41.56 -39.76 -8.49
C HIS A 159 43.05 -39.66 -8.86
N ASN A 160 43.94 -40.08 -7.95
CA ASN A 160 45.37 -40.19 -8.21
C ASN A 160 45.72 -41.39 -9.08
N ALA A 161 45.04 -42.54 -8.95
CA ALA A 161 45.27 -43.70 -9.82
C ALA A 161 44.97 -43.39 -11.29
N ALA A 162 43.88 -42.66 -11.56
CA ALA A 162 43.53 -42.22 -12.92
C ALA A 162 44.51 -41.19 -13.49
N ALA A 163 45.13 -40.36 -12.63
CA ALA A 163 46.19 -39.43 -13.04
C ALA A 163 47.52 -40.18 -13.34
N VAL A 164 47.91 -41.11 -12.47
CA VAL A 164 49.13 -41.93 -12.64
C VAL A 164 49.04 -42.83 -13.86
N LEU A 165 47.86 -43.40 -14.16
CA LEU A 165 47.64 -44.18 -15.39
C LEU A 165 47.66 -43.31 -16.65
N ARG A 166 47.21 -42.05 -16.58
CA ARG A 166 47.29 -41.08 -17.69
C ARG A 166 48.74 -40.67 -18.01
N ASP A 167 49.61 -40.61 -17.01
CA ASP A 167 51.01 -40.25 -17.17
C ASP A 167 51.93 -41.45 -17.47
N ASN A 168 51.39 -42.67 -17.43
CA ASN A 168 52.14 -43.88 -17.78
C ASN A 168 52.41 -43.92 -19.30
N PRO A 169 53.69 -43.90 -19.74
CA PRO A 169 54.05 -43.84 -21.15
C PRO A 169 53.56 -45.07 -21.94
N ASN A 170 53.44 -46.24 -21.31
CA ASN A 170 52.92 -47.45 -21.96
C ASN A 170 51.42 -47.36 -22.23
N VAL A 171 50.66 -46.77 -21.31
CA VAL A 171 49.21 -46.55 -21.47
C VAL A 171 48.93 -45.48 -22.52
N ARG A 172 49.71 -44.39 -22.53
CA ARG A 172 49.61 -43.35 -23.56
C ARG A 172 49.90 -43.88 -24.96
N ARG A 173 50.92 -44.73 -25.09
CA ARG A 173 51.31 -45.35 -26.37
C ARG A 173 50.28 -46.38 -26.88
N ALA A 174 49.65 -47.12 -25.97
CA ALA A 174 48.53 -48.01 -26.30
C ALA A 174 47.27 -47.24 -26.76
N MET A 175 47.00 -46.07 -26.16
CA MET A 175 45.85 -45.22 -26.51
C MET A 175 46.08 -44.38 -27.77
N SER A 176 47.33 -44.09 -28.15
CA SER A 176 47.67 -43.44 -29.43
C SER A 176 47.75 -44.40 -30.61
N GLY A 177 47.55 -45.71 -30.39
CA GLY A 177 47.53 -46.72 -31.45
C GLY A 177 48.92 -47.05 -32.04
N GLU A 178 50.00 -46.56 -31.44
CA GLU A 178 51.38 -46.84 -31.87
C GLU A 178 51.91 -48.11 -31.17
N TYR A 179 51.30 -49.26 -31.44
CA TYR A 179 51.84 -50.55 -31.04
C TYR A 179 52.75 -51.07 -32.16
N VAL A 180 54.06 -50.86 -32.02
CA VAL A 180 55.07 -51.49 -32.88
C VAL A 180 55.56 -52.75 -32.17
N GLY A 181 55.49 -53.88 -32.88
CA GLY A 181 55.63 -55.27 -32.40
C GLY A 181 56.71 -55.57 -31.39
#